data_AF-A0A512ISC7-F1
#
_entry.id   AF-A0A512ISC7-F1
#
_cell.length_a   1.000
_cell.length_b   1.000
_cell.length_c   1.000
_cell.angle_alpha   90.00
_cell.angle_beta   90.00
_cell.angle_gamma   90.00
#
_symmetry.space_group_name_H-M   'P 1'
#
loop_
_entity.id
_entity.type
_entity.pdbx_description
1 polymer ?
#
loop_
_entity_poly.entity_id
_entity_poly.type
_entity_poly.pdbx_seq_one_letter_code
_entity_poly.pdbx_strand_id
1 'polypeptide(L)'
;MIVCAPYGLITGLDEQAYATAADCLGYLAATLARRPVGSPVEALIADGDLGGHRLVRRTGSGRVALASCDDPRQADSVLGLTLGAALADATVDVLTCGPVEEPSWNYAPGPAFLGPAGTLVQIPPEAGFRFPVGTFVTPSRLILALGPAVILAS
;
A
#
# COMPACT_ATOMS: atom_id res chain seq x y z
N MET A 1 -11.21 26.71 23.06
CA MET A 1 -10.26 27.54 22.29
C MET A 1 -9.19 26.58 21.76
N ILE A 2 -9.27 26.19 20.49
CA ILE A 2 -8.25 25.33 19.87
C ILE A 2 -7.03 26.21 19.63
N VAL A 3 -5.99 26.00 20.43
CA VAL A 3 -4.69 26.65 20.21
C VAL A 3 -3.97 25.77 19.18
N CYS A 4 -4.07 26.13 17.90
CA CYS A 4 -3.18 25.55 16.90
C CYS A 4 -1.73 25.88 17.32
N ALA A 5 -0.85 24.88 17.28
CA ALA A 5 0.57 25.11 17.50
C ALA A 5 1.07 26.21 16.55
N PRO A 6 1.90 27.17 17.01
CA PRO A 6 2.45 28.20 16.14
C PRO A 6 3.22 27.54 15.00
N TYR A 7 3.01 28.00 13.77
CA TYR A 7 3.63 27.47 12.54
C TYR A 7 5.18 27.40 12.61
N GLY A 8 5.81 28.18 13.49
CA GLY A 8 7.25 28.12 13.76
C GLY A 8 7.73 26.89 14.54
N LEU A 9 6.84 26.05 15.05
CA LEU A 9 7.16 24.74 15.65
C LEU A 9 7.03 23.58 14.66
N ILE A 10 6.49 23.84 13.47
CA ILE A 10 6.38 22.85 12.39
C ILE A 10 7.67 22.95 11.57
N THR A 11 8.48 21.91 11.58
CA THR A 11 9.63 21.77 10.68
C THR A 11 9.24 20.92 9.48
N GLY A 12 9.66 21.31 8.29
CA GLY A 12 9.55 20.49 7.09
C GLY A 12 10.31 19.16 7.22
N LEU A 13 10.03 18.23 6.31
CA LEU A 13 10.81 16.99 6.16
C LEU A 13 12.28 17.24 5.79
N ASP A 14 12.59 18.46 5.35
CA ASP A 14 13.89 19.04 5.04
C ASP A 14 14.42 19.96 6.16
N GLU A 15 13.85 19.86 7.36
CA GLU A 15 14.20 20.66 8.54
C GLU A 15 13.98 22.18 8.38
N GLN A 16 13.30 22.60 7.31
CA GLN A 16 13.04 24.01 7.06
C GLN A 16 11.99 24.56 8.04
N ALA A 17 12.33 25.66 8.71
CA ALA A 17 11.40 26.40 9.56
C ALA A 17 10.59 27.42 8.74
N TYR A 18 9.34 27.66 9.13
CA TYR A 18 8.44 28.58 8.42
C TYR A 18 8.27 29.89 9.19
N ALA A 19 8.64 31.00 8.56
CA ALA A 19 8.53 32.34 9.15
C ALA A 19 7.08 32.86 9.20
N THR A 20 6.22 32.38 8.30
CA THR A 20 4.80 32.75 8.23
C THR A 20 3.89 31.54 7.95
N ALA A 21 2.60 31.68 8.23
CA ALA A 21 1.60 30.68 7.86
C ALA A 21 1.47 30.49 6.34
N ALA A 22 1.71 31.54 5.55
CA ALA A 22 1.70 31.46 4.09
C ALA A 22 2.86 30.60 3.55
N ASP A 23 4.04 30.69 4.17
CA ASP A 23 5.20 29.88 3.80
C ASP A 23 4.98 28.39 4.13
N CYS A 24 4.43 28.10 5.31
CA CYS A 24 4.06 26.75 5.71
C CYS A 24 3.00 26.17 4.76
N LEU A 25 1.97 26.95 4.42
CA LEU A 25 0.95 26.54 3.46
C LEU A 25 1.53 26.32 2.06
N GLY A 26 2.43 27.19 1.60
CA GLY A 26 3.11 27.06 0.32
C GLY A 26 3.98 25.80 0.27
N TYR A 27 4.70 25.49 1.35
CA TYR A 27 5.47 24.27 1.49
C TYR A 27 4.59 23.02 1.49
N LEU A 28 3.50 23.02 2.26
CA LEU A 28 2.56 21.90 2.31
C LEU A 28 1.92 21.70 0.94
N ALA A 29 1.49 22.77 0.27
CA ALA A 29 0.94 22.71 -1.07
C ALA A 29 1.96 22.15 -2.07
N ALA A 30 3.22 22.61 -2.04
CA ALA A 30 4.28 22.09 -2.91
C ALA A 30 4.60 20.62 -2.60
N THR A 31 4.67 20.23 -1.33
CA THR A 31 4.94 18.86 -0.89
C THR A 31 3.80 17.91 -1.25
N LEU A 32 2.56 18.35 -1.04
CA LEU A 32 1.36 17.60 -1.41
C LEU A 32 1.14 17.59 -2.93
N ALA A 33 1.63 18.58 -3.67
CA ALA A 33 1.64 18.58 -5.13
C ALA A 33 2.79 17.77 -5.75
N ARG A 34 3.89 17.55 -4.99
CA ARG A 34 4.96 16.59 -5.36
C ARG A 34 4.49 15.15 -5.26
N ARG A 35 3.49 14.86 -4.42
CA ARG A 35 2.62 13.70 -4.66
C ARG A 35 1.87 14.00 -5.96
N PRO A 36 2.05 13.23 -7.05
CA PRO A 36 1.08 13.30 -8.13
C PRO A 36 -0.26 12.92 -7.49
N VAL A 37 -1.20 13.87 -7.44
CA VAL A 37 -2.59 13.50 -7.17
C VAL A 37 -2.97 12.50 -8.24
N GLY A 38 -3.05 11.22 -7.89
CA GLY A 38 -3.50 10.16 -8.78
C GLY A 38 -2.45 9.29 -9.47
N SER A 39 -1.19 9.22 -9.03
CA SER A 39 -0.37 8.04 -9.36
C SER A 39 -0.55 6.99 -8.28
N PRO A 40 -1.30 5.90 -8.54
CA PRO A 40 -1.45 4.82 -7.58
C PRO A 40 -0.18 3.98 -7.40
N VAL A 41 0.89 4.24 -8.16
CA VAL A 41 2.13 3.46 -8.12
C VAL A 41 3.18 4.16 -7.26
N GLU A 42 3.74 3.42 -6.29
CA GLU A 42 4.87 3.81 -5.46
C GLU A 42 6.10 2.95 -5.79
N ALA A 43 7.26 3.59 -6.04
CA ALA A 43 8.54 2.91 -6.20
C ALA A 43 9.23 2.75 -4.83
N LEU A 44 9.45 1.51 -4.39
CA LEU A 44 9.92 1.15 -3.05
C LEU A 44 11.07 0.14 -3.13
N ILE A 45 11.82 -0.02 -2.04
CA ILE A 45 12.93 -1.00 -1.97
C ILE A 45 12.44 -2.31 -1.39
N ALA A 46 12.76 -3.43 -2.05
CA ALA A 46 12.40 -4.76 -1.63
C ALA A 46 13.21 -5.23 -0.40
N ASP A 47 12.50 -5.78 0.59
CA ASP A 47 13.02 -6.40 1.82
C ASP A 47 12.98 -7.94 1.68
N GLY A 48 13.80 -8.45 0.75
CA GLY A 48 13.76 -9.83 0.27
C GLY A 48 13.24 -9.93 -1.16
N ASP A 49 13.32 -11.12 -1.74
CA ASP A 49 12.83 -11.36 -3.10
C ASP A 49 11.30 -11.30 -3.16
N LEU A 50 10.78 -10.54 -4.12
CA LEU A 50 9.36 -10.32 -4.33
C LEU A 50 8.95 -10.84 -5.70
N GLY A 51 7.87 -11.62 -5.73
CA GLY A 51 7.22 -12.01 -6.98
C GLY A 51 6.41 -10.86 -7.57
N GLY A 52 6.19 -10.90 -8.89
CA GLY A 52 5.23 -10.01 -9.55
C GLY A 52 3.80 -10.31 -9.12
N HIS A 53 2.99 -9.27 -9.05
CA HIS A 53 1.59 -9.35 -8.67
C HIS A 53 1.39 -10.05 -7.32
N ARG A 54 2.14 -9.58 -6.32
CA ARG A 54 2.05 -10.01 -4.92
C ARG A 54 1.68 -8.85 -4.01
N LEU A 55 0.82 -9.11 -3.03
CA LEU A 55 0.51 -8.16 -1.98
C LEU A 55 1.72 -8.00 -1.07
N VAL A 56 2.08 -6.76 -0.83
CA VAL A 56 3.20 -6.37 0.02
C VAL A 56 2.72 -5.48 1.15
N ARG A 57 3.53 -5.47 2.21
CA ARG A 57 3.38 -4.59 3.36
C ARG A 57 4.62 -3.74 3.53
N ARG A 58 4.47 -2.60 4.20
CA ARG A 58 5.61 -1.82 4.66
C ARG A 58 6.29 -2.52 5.85
N THR A 59 7.61 -2.44 5.91
CA THR A 59 8.41 -2.89 7.05
C THR A 59 8.86 -1.69 7.88
N GLY A 60 9.35 -1.92 9.11
CA GLY A 60 9.76 -0.85 10.01
C GLY A 60 10.92 0.01 9.49
N SER A 61 11.66 -0.47 8.49
CA SER A 61 12.74 0.26 7.81
C SER A 61 12.28 1.09 6.61
N GLY A 62 10.97 1.13 6.32
CA GLY A 62 10.41 1.82 5.14
C GLY A 62 10.53 1.03 3.84
N ARG A 63 11.00 -0.22 3.89
CA ARG A 63 11.05 -1.15 2.76
C ARG A 63 9.74 -1.92 2.61
N VAL A 64 9.63 -2.75 1.58
CA VAL A 64 8.46 -3.60 1.34
C VAL A 64 8.79 -5.09 1.36
N ALA A 65 8.00 -5.86 2.10
CA ALA A 65 8.08 -7.32 2.17
C ALA A 65 6.72 -7.93 1.80
N LEU A 66 6.69 -9.22 1.49
CA LEU A 66 5.44 -9.94 1.27
C LEU A 66 4.52 -9.81 2.50
N ALA A 67 3.25 -9.49 2.24
CA ALA A 67 2.20 -9.55 3.24
C ALA A 67 1.71 -10.99 3.39
N SER A 68 1.18 -11.37 4.55
CA SER A 68 0.54 -12.66 4.75
C SER A 68 -0.68 -12.51 5.65
N CYS A 69 -1.81 -13.09 5.27
CA CYS A 69 -3.02 -13.13 6.11
C CYS A 69 -2.84 -13.92 7.41
N ASP A 70 -1.82 -14.80 7.48
CA ASP A 70 -1.57 -15.69 8.61
C ASP A 70 -0.97 -14.98 9.83
N ASP A 71 -0.48 -13.75 9.67
CA ASP A 71 0.12 -12.96 10.73
C ASP A 71 -0.73 -11.71 11.05
N PRO A 72 -1.62 -11.78 12.06
CA PRO A 72 -2.47 -10.67 12.49
C PRO A 72 -1.73 -9.35 12.73
N ARG A 73 -0.43 -9.39 13.05
CA ARG A 73 0.37 -8.19 13.31
C ARG A 73 0.60 -7.36 12.04
N GLN A 74 0.35 -7.94 10.86
CA GLN A 74 0.53 -7.29 9.57
C GLN A 74 -0.72 -6.55 9.09
N ALA A 75 -1.86 -6.70 9.77
CA ALA A 75 -3.17 -6.19 9.35
C ALA A 75 -3.16 -4.71 8.94
N ASP A 76 -2.44 -3.87 9.70
CA ASP A 76 -2.38 -2.42 9.47
C ASP A 76 -1.22 -1.98 8.56
N SER A 77 -0.43 -2.92 8.04
CA SER A 77 0.80 -2.62 7.28
C SER A 77 0.72 -2.94 5.79
N VAL A 78 -0.35 -3.59 5.33
CA VAL A 78 -0.57 -3.95 3.92
C VAL A 78 -0.66 -2.68 3.08
N LEU A 79 0.12 -2.63 1.99
CA LEU A 79 0.29 -1.42 1.18
C LEU A 79 -0.32 -1.52 -0.21
N GLY A 80 -0.10 -2.63 -0.91
CA GLY A 80 -0.43 -2.71 -2.33
C GLY A 80 0.08 -3.96 -3.01
N LEU A 81 -0.03 -3.99 -4.33
CA LEU A 81 0.33 -5.09 -5.22
C LEU A 81 1.58 -4.74 -6.03
N THR A 82 2.60 -5.60 -6.05
CA THR A 82 3.75 -5.43 -6.96
C THR A 82 3.34 -5.55 -8.42
N LEU A 83 3.86 -4.69 -9.30
CA LEU A 83 3.62 -4.80 -10.75
C LEU A 83 4.62 -5.71 -11.47
N GLY A 84 5.72 -6.06 -10.79
CA GLY A 84 6.77 -6.92 -11.31
C GLY A 84 7.55 -7.60 -10.19
N ALA A 85 8.38 -8.57 -10.56
CA ALA A 85 9.30 -9.20 -9.61
C ALA A 85 10.51 -8.30 -9.34
N ALA A 86 11.05 -8.40 -8.13
CA ALA A 86 12.25 -7.69 -7.72
C ALA A 86 13.07 -8.59 -6.78
N LEU A 87 14.39 -8.50 -6.90
CA LEU A 87 15.30 -9.11 -5.94
C LEU A 87 15.41 -8.25 -4.68
N ALA A 88 15.89 -8.84 -3.59
CA ALA A 88 16.27 -8.08 -2.39
C ALA A 88 17.13 -6.85 -2.74
N ASP A 89 16.90 -5.74 -2.03
CA ASP A 89 17.58 -4.43 -2.24
C ASP A 89 17.30 -3.74 -3.58
N ALA A 90 16.56 -4.35 -4.49
CA ALA A 90 16.14 -3.70 -5.74
C ALA A 90 14.88 -2.83 -5.55
N THR A 91 14.70 -1.88 -6.46
CA THR A 91 13.46 -1.10 -6.56
C THR A 91 12.33 -1.94 -7.15
N VAL A 92 11.14 -1.81 -6.59
CA VAL A 92 9.90 -2.45 -7.05
C VAL A 92 8.77 -1.42 -7.12
N ASP A 93 7.98 -1.49 -8.19
CA ASP A 93 6.77 -0.70 -8.34
C ASP A 93 5.58 -1.40 -7.66
N VAL A 94 4.92 -0.67 -6.77
CA VAL A 94 3.77 -1.14 -5.98
C VAL A 94 2.55 -0.31 -6.30
N LEU A 95 1.52 -0.93 -6.86
CA LEU A 95 0.22 -0.32 -7.09
C LEU A 95 -0.62 -0.37 -5.81
N THR A 96 -1.15 0.77 -5.39
CA THR A 96 -1.96 0.92 -4.17
C THR A 96 -3.46 0.92 -4.43
N CYS A 97 -3.90 1.29 -5.64
CA CYS A 97 -5.29 1.18 -6.09
C CYS A 97 -5.41 1.23 -7.62
N GLY A 98 -6.59 0.90 -8.16
CA GLY A 98 -6.88 1.02 -9.60
C GLY A 98 -6.82 -0.32 -10.35
N PRO A 99 -6.94 -0.29 -11.68
CA PRO A 99 -7.01 -1.51 -12.48
C PRO A 99 -5.62 -2.18 -12.61
N VAL A 100 -5.62 -3.51 -12.54
CA VAL A 100 -4.48 -4.38 -12.83
C VAL A 100 -4.92 -5.40 -13.87
N GLU A 101 -4.06 -5.63 -14.84
CA GLU A 101 -4.28 -6.60 -15.91
C GLU A 101 -3.06 -7.52 -16.01
N GLU A 102 -3.30 -8.82 -15.82
CA GLU A 102 -2.25 -9.84 -15.84
C GLU A 102 -2.77 -11.03 -16.65
N PRO A 103 -2.29 -11.23 -17.90
CA PRO A 103 -2.84 -12.22 -18.83
C PRO A 103 -2.75 -13.67 -18.37
N SER A 104 -1.83 -14.00 -17.46
CA SER A 104 -1.69 -15.36 -16.94
C SER A 104 -2.73 -15.74 -15.88
N TRP A 105 -3.50 -14.77 -15.39
CA TRP A 105 -4.56 -15.00 -14.42
C TRP A 105 -5.80 -15.62 -15.05
N ASN A 106 -6.47 -16.45 -14.25
CA ASN A 106 -7.71 -17.12 -14.62
C ASN A 106 -8.67 -17.21 -13.41
N TYR A 107 -8.86 -16.09 -12.71
CA TYR A 107 -9.78 -16.01 -11.57
C TYR A 107 -11.24 -15.98 -12.02
N ALA A 108 -12.18 -16.32 -11.15
CA ALA A 108 -13.59 -16.02 -11.43
C ALA A 108 -13.86 -14.52 -11.18
N PRO A 109 -14.79 -13.87 -11.89
CA PRO A 109 -15.26 -12.55 -11.48
C PRO A 109 -15.80 -12.60 -10.05
N GLY A 110 -15.36 -11.66 -9.19
CA GLY A 110 -15.71 -11.66 -7.77
C GLY A 110 -14.62 -11.08 -6.86
N PRO A 111 -14.87 -11.04 -5.55
CA PRO A 111 -13.94 -10.45 -4.60
C PRO A 111 -12.61 -11.21 -4.52
N ALA A 112 -11.56 -10.46 -4.21
CA ALA A 112 -10.23 -10.98 -3.92
C ALA A 112 -9.80 -10.57 -2.51
N PHE A 113 -9.07 -11.45 -1.86
CA PHE A 113 -8.54 -11.28 -0.52
C PHE A 113 -7.04 -11.55 -0.50
N LEU A 114 -6.36 -11.03 0.52
CA LEU A 114 -4.98 -11.39 0.82
C LEU A 114 -4.93 -12.86 1.26
N GLY A 115 -4.08 -13.64 0.62
CA GLY A 115 -3.68 -14.97 1.06
C GLY A 115 -2.27 -15.00 1.65
N PRO A 116 -1.75 -16.19 1.96
CA PRO A 116 -0.38 -16.37 2.41
C PRO A 116 0.63 -15.88 1.36
N ALA A 117 1.78 -15.37 1.82
CA ALA A 117 2.90 -14.94 0.97
C ALA A 117 2.49 -13.98 -0.18
N GLY A 118 1.56 -13.08 0.09
CA GLY A 118 1.13 -12.02 -0.83
C GLY A 118 0.27 -12.52 -1.99
N THR A 119 -0.27 -13.72 -1.91
CA THR A 119 -1.12 -14.28 -2.98
C THR A 119 -2.51 -13.65 -2.99
N LEU A 120 -3.14 -13.65 -4.17
CA LEU A 120 -4.55 -13.29 -4.33
C LEU A 120 -5.41 -14.56 -4.21
N VAL A 121 -6.37 -14.55 -3.29
CA VAL A 121 -7.30 -15.66 -3.07
C VAL A 121 -8.75 -15.19 -3.18
N GLN A 122 -9.67 -16.06 -3.60
CA GLN A 122 -11.11 -15.73 -3.69
C GLN A 122 -11.94 -16.32 -2.54
N ILE A 123 -11.39 -17.33 -1.86
CA ILE A 123 -11.94 -17.84 -0.61
C ILE A 123 -11.32 -16.99 0.51
N PRO A 124 -12.12 -16.24 1.28
CA PRO A 124 -11.58 -15.42 2.36
C PRO A 124 -10.87 -16.31 3.39
N PRO A 125 -9.73 -15.88 3.94
CA PRO A 125 -9.13 -16.56 5.09
C PRO A 125 -10.12 -16.68 6.26
N GLU A 126 -10.00 -17.80 6.99
CA GLU A 126 -10.79 -18.12 8.19
C GLU A 126 -10.00 -17.95 9.49
N ALA A 127 -8.68 -17.79 9.40
CA ALA A 127 -7.78 -17.53 10.52
C ALA A 127 -6.85 -16.34 10.20
N GLY A 128 -6.19 -15.80 11.22
CA GLY A 128 -5.31 -14.65 11.08
C GLY A 128 -6.11 -13.37 10.91
N PHE A 129 -6.05 -12.76 9.73
CA PHE A 129 -6.91 -11.63 9.38
C PHE A 129 -7.44 -11.71 7.95
N ARG A 130 -8.65 -11.20 7.76
CA ARG A 130 -9.26 -11.03 6.45
C ARG A 130 -8.96 -9.64 5.92
N PHE A 131 -8.41 -9.57 4.71
CA PHE A 131 -8.09 -8.31 4.07
C PHE A 131 -8.68 -8.30 2.64
N PRO A 132 -9.75 -7.53 2.40
CA PRO A 132 -10.28 -7.33 1.06
C PRO A 132 -9.26 -6.56 0.20
N VAL A 133 -8.90 -7.12 -0.95
CA VAL A 133 -7.91 -6.52 -1.86
C VAL A 133 -8.60 -5.80 -3.03
N GLY A 134 -9.77 -6.28 -3.45
CA GLY A 134 -10.47 -5.71 -4.59
C GLY A 134 -11.46 -6.70 -5.20
N THR A 135 -11.77 -6.53 -6.48
CA THR A 135 -12.70 -7.41 -7.21
C THR A 135 -12.21 -7.66 -8.62
N PHE A 136 -12.12 -8.94 -8.99
CA PHE A 136 -11.94 -9.35 -10.38
C PHE A 136 -13.20 -9.03 -11.17
N VAL A 137 -13.05 -8.21 -12.21
CA VAL A 137 -14.13 -7.86 -13.14
C VAL A 137 -14.12 -8.73 -14.39
N THR A 138 -12.95 -9.32 -14.71
CA THR A 138 -12.76 -10.40 -15.68
C THR A 138 -11.70 -11.37 -15.13
N PRO A 139 -11.49 -12.55 -15.74
CA PRO A 139 -10.52 -13.52 -15.22
C PRO A 139 -9.08 -13.03 -15.08
N SER A 140 -8.71 -12.03 -15.87
CA SER A 140 -7.37 -11.44 -15.92
C SER A 140 -7.32 -9.98 -15.47
N ARG A 141 -8.44 -9.41 -14.99
CA ARG A 141 -8.52 -8.00 -14.61
C ARG A 141 -9.08 -7.81 -13.20
N LEU A 142 -8.25 -7.24 -12.34
CA LEU A 142 -8.57 -6.87 -10.96
C LEU A 142 -8.78 -5.36 -10.87
N ILE A 143 -9.84 -4.92 -10.20
CA ILE A 143 -9.93 -3.55 -9.69
C ILE A 143 -9.42 -3.59 -8.26
N LEU A 144 -8.19 -3.10 -8.07
CA LEU A 144 -7.52 -3.02 -6.78
C LEU A 144 -8.14 -1.90 -5.96
N ALA A 145 -8.71 -2.27 -4.81
CA ALA A 145 -9.34 -1.36 -3.87
C ALA A 145 -9.19 -1.97 -2.47
N LEU A 146 -8.11 -1.60 -1.79
CA LEU A 146 -7.77 -2.16 -0.49
C LEU A 146 -8.80 -1.73 0.55
N GLY A 147 -9.42 -2.71 1.21
CA GLY A 147 -10.37 -2.50 2.28
C GLY A 147 -9.71 -2.54 3.67
N PRO A 148 -10.50 -2.31 4.74
CA PRO A 148 -9.99 -2.46 6.10
C PRO A 148 -9.71 -3.93 6.41
N ALA A 149 -8.65 -4.17 7.17
CA ALA A 149 -8.36 -5.48 7.74
C ALA A 149 -9.38 -5.84 8.84
N VAL A 150 -9.76 -7.11 8.91
CA VAL A 150 -10.58 -7.66 10.00
C VAL A 150 -9.81 -8.80 10.65
N ILE A 151 -9.35 -8.59 11.89
CA ILE A 151 -8.73 -9.66 12.68
C ILE A 151 -9.79 -10.72 12.98
N LEU A 152 -9.46 -11.98 12.73
CA LEU A 152 -10.33 -13.11 13.00
C LEU A 152 -9.96 -13.68 14.37
N ALA A 153 -10.96 -13.81 15.25
CA ALA A 153 -10.74 -14.47 16.53
C ALA A 153 -10.37 -15.93 16.27
N SER A 154 -9.22 -16.34 16.82
CA SER A 154 -8.75 -17.72 16.85
C SER A 154 -9.62 -18.60 17.75
#